data_AF-A0A820UT56-F1
#
_entry.id   AF-A0A820UT56-F1
#
_cell.length_a   1.000
_cell.length_b   1.000
_cell.length_c   1.000
_cell.angle_alpha   90.00
_cell.angle_beta   90.00
_cell.angle_gamma   90.00
#
_symmetry.space_group_name_H-M   'P 1'
#
loop_
_entity.id
_entity.type
_entity.pdbx_description
1 polymer ?
#
loop_
_entity_poly.entity_id
_entity_poly.type
_entity_poly.pdbx_seq_one_letter_code
_entity_poly.pdbx_strand_id
1 'polypeptide(L)'
;YPVLFKDVDEYIDPIILDILSKNIQGGLTHQYVKLGDKYIDIDKIFRMYLTCRLSNPILSTLHFSYSKVINYTVTLKGLEEQLLSSLVKIERRELEEMRETLIQEIFENQQQQVLGLFLKNNTKILHLLVFYFEFRNILDNTELIETLENTKIKLNEVIQPLNLGERTRQDIEKLRDTYTYRLAAIRGAVLYFSLVQMSIINSMVR
;
A
#
# COMPACT_ATOMS: atom_id res chain seq x y z
N TYR A 1 16.42 -11.15 8.08
CA TYR A 1 16.65 -10.35 6.86
C TYR A 1 15.64 -10.71 5.77
N PRO A 2 15.18 -9.75 4.94
CA PRO A 2 14.33 -10.04 3.79
C PRO A 2 15.15 -10.69 2.67
N VAL A 3 14.62 -11.75 2.06
CA VAL A 3 15.23 -12.48 0.95
C VAL A 3 14.32 -12.40 -0.27
N LEU A 4 14.90 -12.07 -1.42
CA LEU A 4 14.20 -11.92 -2.70
C LEU A 4 14.69 -12.99 -3.68
N PHE A 5 13.79 -13.88 -4.09
CA PHE A 5 14.02 -14.84 -5.17
C PHE A 5 13.54 -14.23 -6.48
N LYS A 6 14.49 -14.03 -7.39
CA LYS A 6 14.23 -13.47 -8.73
C LYS A 6 13.92 -14.59 -9.71
N ASP A 7 13.08 -14.27 -10.70
CA ASP A 7 12.78 -15.14 -11.85
C ASP A 7 12.25 -16.53 -11.45
N VAL A 8 11.28 -16.53 -10.53
CA VAL A 8 10.56 -17.75 -10.16
C VAL A 8 9.56 -18.09 -11.25
N ASP A 9 9.70 -19.27 -11.83
CA ASP A 9 8.81 -19.81 -12.85
C ASP A 9 7.51 -20.36 -12.24
N GLU A 10 6.66 -20.98 -13.05
CA GLU A 10 5.40 -21.60 -12.60
C GLU A 10 5.62 -22.79 -11.65
N TYR A 11 6.79 -23.43 -11.75
CA TYR A 11 7.18 -24.52 -10.87
C TYR A 11 7.87 -23.97 -9.62
N ILE A 12 7.20 -24.16 -8.47
CA ILE A 12 7.76 -23.87 -7.14
C ILE A 12 8.07 -25.20 -6.48
N ASP A 13 9.29 -25.37 -6.01
CA ASP A 13 9.73 -26.59 -5.32
C ASP A 13 8.88 -26.82 -4.05
N PRO A 14 8.24 -27.99 -3.90
CA PRO A 14 7.46 -28.35 -2.72
C PRO A 14 8.21 -28.22 -1.39
N ILE A 15 9.55 -28.29 -1.40
CA ILE A 15 10.37 -28.09 -0.20
C ILE A 15 10.10 -26.72 0.45
N ILE A 16 9.76 -25.71 -0.35
CA ILE A 16 9.51 -24.35 0.13
C ILE A 16 8.08 -24.21 0.70
N LEU A 17 7.20 -25.20 0.53
CA LEU A 17 5.81 -25.14 1.01
C LEU A 17 5.71 -25.02 2.53
N ASP A 18 6.60 -25.64 3.30
CA ASP A 18 6.61 -25.51 4.76
C ASP A 18 6.91 -24.06 5.21
N ILE A 19 7.75 -23.34 4.46
CA ILE A 19 8.00 -21.91 4.67
C ILE A 19 6.78 -21.09 4.23
N LEU A 20 6.22 -21.36 3.04
CA LEU A 20 5.09 -20.61 2.49
C LEU A 20 3.82 -20.74 3.35
N SER A 21 3.52 -21.96 3.81
CA SER A 21 2.40 -22.27 4.69
C SER A 21 2.59 -21.79 6.12
N LYS A 22 3.76 -21.25 6.46
CA LYS A 22 4.14 -20.84 7.82
C LYS A 22 3.99 -21.98 8.82
N ASN A 23 4.40 -23.19 8.44
CA ASN A 23 4.41 -24.37 9.29
C ASN A 23 5.55 -24.33 10.32
N ILE A 24 5.56 -23.27 11.14
CA ILE A 24 6.60 -22.97 12.12
C ILE A 24 6.33 -23.77 13.38
N GLN A 25 7.32 -24.54 13.80
CA GLN A 25 7.29 -25.36 15.01
C GLN A 25 8.21 -24.76 16.08
N GLY A 26 7.91 -25.03 17.34
CA GLY A 26 8.69 -24.54 18.49
C GLY A 26 7.94 -23.55 19.38
N GLY A 27 8.64 -23.09 20.42
CA GLY A 27 8.10 -22.21 21.46
C GLY A 27 8.26 -20.71 21.13
N LEU A 28 7.91 -19.85 22.10
CA LEU A 28 7.99 -18.38 21.95
C LEU A 28 9.43 -17.87 21.72
N THR A 29 10.43 -18.60 22.23
CA THR A 29 11.85 -18.24 22.23
C THR A 29 12.65 -18.88 21.11
N HIS A 30 12.24 -20.04 20.60
CA HIS A 30 12.95 -20.77 19.55
C HIS A 30 11.96 -21.33 18.55
N GLN A 31 12.00 -20.80 17.33
CA GLN A 31 11.13 -21.17 16.22
C GLN A 31 11.96 -21.80 15.12
N TYR A 32 11.51 -22.93 14.61
CA TYR A 32 12.17 -23.66 13.53
C TYR A 32 11.14 -24.16 12.52
N VAL A 33 11.58 -24.36 11.28
CA VAL A 33 10.78 -24.96 10.20
C VAL A 33 11.54 -26.15 9.65
N LYS A 34 10.78 -27.18 9.29
CA LYS A 34 11.31 -28.30 8.54
C LYS A 34 11.43 -27.89 7.07
N LEU A 35 12.62 -28.02 6.51
CA LEU A 35 12.90 -27.79 5.10
C LEU A 35 13.50 -29.07 4.51
N GLY A 36 12.66 -29.83 3.78
CA GLY A 36 13.02 -31.18 3.35
C GLY A 36 13.28 -32.07 4.57
N ASP A 37 14.52 -32.53 4.76
CA ASP A 37 14.90 -33.38 5.89
C ASP A 37 15.60 -32.64 7.04
N LYS A 38 15.77 -31.32 6.94
CA LYS A 38 16.50 -30.52 7.93
C LYS A 38 15.58 -29.60 8.70
N TYR A 39 15.85 -29.43 9.98
CA TYR A 39 15.23 -28.39 10.81
C TYR A 39 16.11 -27.15 10.78
N ILE A 40 15.52 -26.00 10.44
CA ILE A 40 16.21 -24.73 10.28
C ILE A 40 15.53 -23.70 11.17
N ASP A 41 16.34 -22.96 11.94
CA ASP A 41 15.84 -21.90 12.80
C ASP A 41 15.37 -20.69 11.99
N ILE A 42 14.20 -20.17 12.37
CA ILE A 42 13.60 -19.00 11.73
C ILE A 42 13.65 -17.81 12.67
N ASP A 43 14.19 -16.71 12.16
CA ASP A 43 14.09 -15.40 12.77
C ASP A 43 12.70 -14.78 12.50
N LYS A 44 12.08 -14.16 13.52
CA LYS A 44 10.77 -13.49 13.42
C LYS A 44 10.77 -12.33 12.42
N ILE A 45 11.94 -11.79 12.09
CA ILE A 45 12.12 -10.67 11.13
C ILE A 45 12.29 -11.19 9.69
N PHE A 46 12.42 -12.51 9.49
CA PHE A 46 12.57 -13.09 8.16
C PHE A 46 11.35 -12.80 7.28
N ARG A 47 11.61 -12.39 6.03
CA ARG A 47 10.57 -12.17 5.00
C ARG A 47 11.08 -12.75 3.69
N MET A 48 10.21 -13.46 2.97
CA MET A 48 10.52 -14.03 1.68
C MET A 48 9.66 -13.38 0.60
N TYR A 49 10.29 -12.98 -0.50
CA TYR A 49 9.63 -12.41 -1.66
C TYR A 49 9.99 -13.24 -2.89
N LEU A 50 8.98 -13.59 -3.70
CA LEU A 50 9.14 -14.31 -4.95
C LEU A 50 8.70 -13.38 -6.08
N THR A 51 9.51 -13.21 -7.11
CA THR A 51 9.16 -12.41 -8.29
C THR A 51 9.17 -13.27 -9.54
N CYS A 52 8.15 -13.12 -10.38
CA CYS A 52 8.02 -13.80 -11.66
C CYS A 52 8.07 -12.77 -12.80
N ARG A 53 8.73 -13.10 -13.91
CA ARG A 53 8.74 -12.27 -15.13
C ARG A 53 7.61 -12.60 -16.09
N LEU A 54 6.92 -13.73 -15.90
CA LEU A 54 5.82 -14.15 -16.75
C LEU A 54 4.64 -13.19 -16.54
N SER A 55 4.05 -12.70 -17.63
CA SER A 55 2.91 -11.76 -17.56
C SER A 55 1.65 -12.41 -16.98
N ASN A 56 1.49 -13.73 -17.15
CA ASN A 56 0.38 -14.50 -16.62
C ASN A 56 0.82 -15.92 -16.25
N PRO A 57 1.50 -16.12 -15.10
CA PRO A 57 1.94 -17.43 -14.66
C PRO A 57 0.75 -18.27 -14.20
N ILE A 58 0.69 -19.53 -14.63
CA ILE A 58 -0.32 -20.50 -14.20
C ILE A 58 0.10 -21.06 -12.84
N LEU A 59 -0.37 -20.44 -11.76
CA LEU A 59 -0.11 -20.90 -10.40
C LEU A 59 -1.23 -21.83 -9.92
N SER A 60 -0.86 -22.95 -9.27
CA SER A 60 -1.81 -23.82 -8.57
C SER A 60 -2.53 -23.10 -7.42
N THR A 61 -3.78 -23.47 -7.15
CA THR A 61 -4.60 -22.96 -6.02
C THR A 61 -3.87 -23.05 -4.69
N LEU A 62 -3.01 -24.05 -4.50
CA LEU A 62 -2.19 -24.18 -3.29
C LEU A 62 -1.27 -22.96 -3.09
N HIS A 63 -0.63 -22.48 -4.16
CA HIS A 63 0.25 -21.30 -4.07
C HIS A 63 -0.53 -20.04 -3.71
N PHE A 64 -1.75 -19.88 -4.21
CA PHE A 64 -2.64 -18.77 -3.84
C PHE A 64 -3.13 -18.84 -2.39
N SER A 65 -3.22 -20.05 -1.82
CA SER A 65 -3.61 -20.23 -0.42
C SER A 65 -2.47 -19.88 0.54
N TYR A 66 -1.24 -20.28 0.21
CA TYR A 66 -0.08 -20.08 1.08
C TYR A 66 0.60 -18.71 0.90
N SER A 67 0.47 -18.09 -0.26
CA SER A 67 1.14 -16.83 -0.58
C SER A 67 0.14 -15.75 -1.01
N LYS A 68 0.49 -14.49 -0.71
CA LYS A 68 -0.22 -13.35 -1.27
C LYS A 68 0.40 -13.01 -2.62
N VAL A 69 -0.33 -13.30 -3.69
CA VAL A 69 0.08 -12.95 -5.05
C VAL A 69 -0.26 -11.48 -5.32
N ILE A 70 0.74 -10.72 -5.76
CA ILE A 70 0.59 -9.31 -6.11
C ILE A 70 0.80 -9.19 -7.62
N ASN A 71 -0.23 -8.73 -8.34
CA ASN A 71 -0.10 -8.43 -9.76
C ASN A 71 0.51 -7.04 -9.94
N TYR A 72 1.74 -6.99 -10.47
CA TYR A 72 2.46 -5.76 -10.78
C TYR A 72 2.46 -5.43 -12.28
N THR A 73 1.56 -6.05 -13.05
CA THR A 73 1.44 -5.77 -14.48
C THR A 73 0.98 -4.34 -14.70
N VAL A 74 1.67 -3.66 -15.60
CA VAL A 74 1.31 -2.30 -16.02
C VAL A 74 -0.09 -2.32 -16.63
N THR A 75 -0.98 -1.49 -16.10
CA THR A 75 -2.33 -1.30 -16.65
C THR A 75 -2.35 -0.12 -17.61
N LEU A 76 -3.31 -0.11 -18.55
CA LEU A 76 -3.51 1.01 -19.48
C LEU A 76 -3.61 2.35 -18.75
N LYS A 77 -4.49 2.43 -17.73
CA LYS A 77 -4.67 3.64 -16.92
C LYS A 77 -3.41 4.01 -16.14
N GLY A 78 -2.69 3.01 -15.60
CA GLY A 78 -1.45 3.25 -14.85
C GLY A 78 -0.35 3.84 -15.73
N LEU A 79 -0.17 3.30 -16.94
CA LEU A 79 0.80 3.82 -17.90
C LEU A 79 0.41 5.20 -18.42
N GLU A 80 -0.87 5.39 -18.74
CA GLU A 80 -1.42 6.69 -19.14
C GLU A 80 -1.12 7.77 -18.09
N GLU A 81 -1.37 7.47 -16.81
CA GLU A 81 -1.08 8.39 -15.70
C GLU A 81 0.43 8.68 -15.55
N GLN A 82 1.28 7.66 -15.73
CA GLN A 82 2.74 7.82 -15.70
C GLN A 82 3.26 8.68 -16.86
N LEU A 83 2.74 8.46 -18.06
CA LEU A 83 3.08 9.25 -19.24
C LEU A 83 2.60 10.69 -19.09
N LEU A 84 1.39 10.90 -18.56
CA LEU A 84 0.84 12.22 -18.28
C LEU A 84 1.72 12.98 -17.28
N SER A 85 2.09 12.35 -16.16
CA SER A 85 3.00 12.93 -15.16
C SER A 85 4.34 13.30 -15.80
N SER A 86 4.90 12.43 -16.64
CA SER A 86 6.17 12.68 -17.34
C SER A 86 6.08 13.86 -18.31
N LEU A 87 5.01 13.96 -19.11
CA LEU A 87 4.75 15.06 -20.04
C LEU A 87 4.58 16.40 -19.31
N VAL A 88 3.76 16.42 -18.27
CA VAL A 88 3.49 17.61 -17.46
C VAL A 88 4.75 18.06 -16.75
N LYS A 89 5.59 17.14 -16.27
CA LYS A 89 6.87 17.47 -15.64
C LYS A 89 7.85 18.17 -16.60
N ILE A 90 7.80 17.85 -17.89
CA ILE A 90 8.63 18.50 -18.92
C ILE A 90 8.10 19.90 -19.23
N GLU A 91 6.78 20.06 -19.37
CA GLU A 91 6.19 21.33 -19.80
C GLU A 91 5.90 22.31 -18.66
N ARG A 92 5.46 21.80 -17.51
CA ARG A 92 5.02 22.56 -16.33
C ARG A 92 5.51 21.89 -15.04
N ARG A 93 6.83 21.87 -14.89
CA ARG A 93 7.50 21.27 -13.73
C ARG A 93 6.95 21.74 -12.38
N GLU A 94 6.70 23.04 -12.24
CA GLU A 94 6.17 23.64 -11.01
C GLU A 94 4.83 23.02 -10.58
N LEU A 95 3.96 22.69 -11.55
CA LEU A 95 2.66 22.08 -11.27
C LEU A 95 2.81 20.66 -10.72
N GLU A 96 3.75 19.89 -11.26
CA GLU A 96 4.01 18.52 -10.80
C GLU A 96 4.74 18.52 -9.45
N GLU A 97 5.64 19.46 -9.20
CA GLU A 97 6.27 19.63 -7.88
C GLU A 97 5.23 20.00 -6.80
N MET A 98 4.32 20.94 -7.09
CA MET A 98 3.21 21.26 -6.18
C MET A 98 2.30 20.06 -5.91
N ARG A 99 2.08 19.19 -6.90
CA ARG A 99 1.32 17.95 -6.73
C ARG A 99 2.07 16.99 -5.79
N GLU A 100 3.35 16.77 -6.03
CA GLU A 100 4.19 15.87 -5.22
C GLU A 100 4.24 16.32 -3.75
N THR A 101 4.44 17.63 -3.50
CA THR A 101 4.44 18.18 -2.13
C THR A 101 3.08 18.05 -1.47
N LEU A 102 1.99 18.36 -2.19
CA LEU A 102 0.64 18.26 -1.64
C LEU A 102 0.26 16.81 -1.29
N ILE A 103 0.69 15.83 -2.09
CA ILE A 103 0.48 14.41 -1.78
C ILE A 103 1.26 14.01 -0.53
N GLN A 104 2.50 14.47 -0.38
CA GLN A 104 3.31 14.22 0.82
C GLN A 104 2.66 14.83 2.06
N GLU A 105 2.21 16.09 2.00
CA GLU A 105 1.52 16.77 3.10
C GLU A 105 0.22 16.06 3.49
N ILE A 106 -0.60 15.65 2.51
CA ILE A 106 -1.82 14.88 2.81
C ILE A 106 -1.47 13.55 3.47
N PHE A 107 -0.45 12.85 2.98
CA PHE A 107 -0.03 11.57 3.55
C PHE A 107 0.47 11.71 4.99
N GLU A 108 1.31 12.72 5.26
CA GLU A 108 1.80 13.02 6.61
C GLU A 108 0.65 13.40 7.55
N ASN A 109 -0.26 14.28 7.11
CA ASN A 109 -1.42 14.68 7.89
C ASN A 109 -2.36 13.49 8.17
N GLN A 110 -2.63 12.62 7.18
CA GLN A 110 -3.45 11.43 7.38
C GLN A 110 -2.77 10.39 8.29
N GLN A 111 -1.49 10.08 8.09
CA GLN A 111 -0.82 9.07 8.88
C GLN A 111 -0.55 9.52 10.32
N GLN A 112 0.05 10.70 10.50
CA GLN A 112 0.53 11.13 11.81
C GLN A 112 -0.60 11.66 12.68
N GLN A 113 -1.46 12.51 12.12
CA GLN A 113 -2.50 13.16 12.92
C GLN A 113 -3.73 12.28 13.03
N VAL A 114 -4.34 11.83 11.93
CA VAL A 114 -5.57 11.04 12.00
C VAL A 114 -5.32 9.70 12.71
N LEU A 115 -4.43 8.85 12.16
CA LEU A 115 -4.22 7.51 12.72
C LEU A 115 -3.65 7.57 14.15
N GLY A 116 -2.69 8.48 14.40
CA GLY A 116 -2.08 8.67 15.70
C GLY A 116 -3.04 9.21 16.77
N LEU A 117 -3.86 10.22 16.44
CA LEU A 117 -4.86 10.76 17.37
C LEU A 117 -5.98 9.77 17.60
N PHE A 118 -6.50 9.11 16.56
CA PHE A 118 -7.55 8.11 16.70
C PHE A 118 -7.09 6.96 17.59
N LEU A 119 -5.91 6.38 17.34
CA LEU A 119 -5.43 5.27 18.17
C LEU A 119 -5.18 5.68 19.61
N LYS A 120 -4.40 6.75 19.84
CA LYS A 120 -4.03 7.19 21.21
C LYS A 120 -5.22 7.65 22.02
N ASN A 121 -6.16 8.35 21.39
CA ASN A 121 -7.29 8.88 22.12
C ASN A 121 -8.40 7.84 22.29
N ASN A 122 -8.65 6.96 21.31
CA ASN A 122 -9.59 5.85 21.51
C ASN A 122 -9.11 4.91 22.61
N THR A 123 -7.81 4.62 22.70
CA THR A 123 -7.29 3.80 23.83
C THR A 123 -7.51 4.48 25.17
N LYS A 124 -7.33 5.80 25.25
CA LYS A 124 -7.55 6.56 26.49
C LYS A 124 -9.04 6.61 26.84
N ILE A 125 -9.90 6.92 25.88
CA ILE A 125 -11.36 6.94 26.05
C ILE A 125 -11.87 5.57 26.47
N LEU A 126 -11.45 4.49 25.79
CA LEU A 126 -11.83 3.12 26.15
C LEU A 126 -11.34 2.74 27.54
N HIS A 127 -10.11 3.11 27.91
CA HIS A 127 -9.59 2.86 29.25
C HIS A 127 -10.41 3.58 30.33
N LEU A 128 -10.73 4.86 30.11
CA LEU A 128 -11.57 5.64 31.02
C LEU A 128 -13.00 5.06 31.08
N LEU A 129 -13.59 4.64 29.96
CA LEU A 129 -14.91 4.02 29.96
C LEU A 129 -14.94 2.69 30.74
N VAL A 130 -13.96 1.81 30.52
CA VAL A 130 -13.88 0.51 31.20
C VAL A 130 -13.65 0.67 32.70
N PHE A 131 -12.71 1.53 33.09
CA PHE A 131 -12.37 1.74 34.50
C PHE A 131 -13.53 2.35 35.30
N TYR A 132 -14.30 3.27 34.71
CA TYR A 132 -15.36 3.98 35.43
C TYR A 132 -16.73 3.29 35.35
N PHE A 133 -16.98 2.42 34.37
CA PHE A 133 -18.19 1.58 34.33
C PHE A 133 -18.29 0.65 35.55
N GLU A 134 -17.15 0.24 36.13
CA GLU A 134 -17.13 -0.57 37.35
C GLU A 134 -17.41 0.20 38.65
N PHE A 135 -17.24 1.53 38.69
CA PHE A 135 -17.16 2.27 39.96
C PHE A 135 -18.14 3.43 40.20
N ARG A 136 -18.76 4.08 39.19
CA ARG A 136 -19.90 5.04 39.34
C ARG A 136 -20.36 5.65 38.00
N ASN A 137 -21.43 6.43 38.06
CA ASN A 137 -22.12 7.11 36.96
C ASN A 137 -21.18 7.90 36.02
N ILE A 138 -21.24 7.62 34.71
CA ILE A 138 -20.31 8.10 33.67
C ILE A 138 -20.37 9.63 33.48
N LEU A 139 -21.51 10.23 33.82
CA LEU A 139 -21.77 11.67 33.62
C LEU A 139 -21.02 12.59 34.61
N ASP A 140 -20.51 12.05 35.72
CA ASP A 140 -19.74 12.84 36.71
C ASP A 140 -18.24 12.90 36.38
N ASN A 141 -17.81 12.23 35.30
CA ASN A 141 -16.40 12.17 34.92
C ASN A 141 -16.00 13.38 34.05
N THR A 142 -15.54 14.43 34.72
CA THR A 142 -15.04 15.66 34.09
C THR A 142 -13.84 15.39 33.17
N GLU A 143 -12.96 14.44 33.52
CA GLU A 143 -11.80 14.08 32.69
C GLU A 143 -12.22 13.38 31.38
N LEU A 144 -13.25 12.52 31.43
CA LEU A 144 -13.79 11.89 30.23
C LEU A 144 -14.42 12.93 29.29
N ILE A 145 -15.20 13.86 29.83
CA ILE A 145 -15.83 14.93 29.06
C ILE A 145 -14.75 15.82 28.42
N GLU A 146 -13.75 16.23 29.19
CA GLU A 146 -12.66 17.08 28.70
C GLU A 146 -11.81 16.37 27.63
N THR A 147 -11.52 15.07 27.81
CA THR A 147 -10.81 14.28 26.79
C THR A 147 -11.64 14.10 25.52
N LEU A 148 -12.97 13.93 25.63
CA LEU A 148 -13.87 13.88 24.48
C LEU A 148 -13.98 15.22 23.75
N GLU A 149 -14.04 16.34 24.46
CA GLU A 149 -14.05 17.66 23.84
C GLU A 149 -12.72 17.97 23.17
N ASN A 150 -11.60 17.71 23.84
CA ASN A 150 -10.27 17.90 23.28
C ASN A 150 -10.00 17.01 22.05
N THR A 151 -10.52 15.79 22.04
CA THR A 151 -10.45 14.94 20.84
C THR A 151 -11.27 15.49 19.70
N LYS A 152 -12.50 15.94 19.96
CA LYS A 152 -13.38 16.53 18.95
C LYS A 152 -12.74 17.79 18.32
N ILE A 153 -12.14 18.66 19.12
CA ILE A 153 -11.46 19.86 18.64
C ILE A 153 -10.28 19.48 17.74
N LYS A 154 -9.39 18.61 18.23
CA LYS A 154 -8.22 18.15 17.45
C LYS A 154 -8.63 17.45 16.15
N LEU A 155 -9.70 16.65 16.16
CA LEU A 155 -10.21 16.02 14.94
C LEU A 155 -10.68 17.07 13.93
N ASN A 156 -11.41 18.10 14.37
CA ASN A 156 -11.84 19.18 13.49
C ASN A 156 -10.67 19.99 12.92
N GLU A 157 -9.64 20.25 13.72
CA GLU A 157 -8.41 20.93 13.26
C GLU A 157 -7.67 20.14 12.18
N VAL A 158 -7.76 18.81 12.19
CA VAL A 158 -7.12 17.94 11.18
C VAL A 158 -8.01 17.76 9.94
N ILE A 159 -9.33 17.69 10.11
CA ILE A 159 -10.28 17.47 8.99
C ILE A 159 -10.33 18.68 8.05
N GLN A 160 -10.25 19.90 8.57
CA GLN A 160 -10.28 21.12 7.76
C GLN A 160 -9.14 21.21 6.71
N PRO A 161 -7.84 21.09 7.09
CA PRO A 161 -6.74 21.12 6.13
C PRO A 161 -6.76 19.93 5.18
N LEU A 162 -7.21 18.75 5.62
CA LEU A 162 -7.39 17.60 4.72
C LEU A 162 -8.43 17.87 3.64
N ASN A 163 -9.56 18.49 3.99
CA ASN A 163 -10.61 18.85 3.02
C ASN A 163 -10.12 19.94 2.04
N LEU A 164 -9.34 20.91 2.52
CA LEU A 164 -8.73 21.92 1.66
C LEU A 164 -7.71 21.27 0.70
N GLY A 165 -6.85 20.40 1.21
CA GLY A 165 -5.88 19.65 0.42
C GLY A 165 -6.54 18.78 -0.67
N GLU A 166 -7.65 18.10 -0.36
CA GLU A 166 -8.45 17.35 -1.34
C GLU A 166 -9.00 18.26 -2.47
N ARG A 167 -9.48 19.46 -2.13
CA ARG A 167 -9.97 20.42 -3.14
C ARG A 167 -8.84 20.91 -4.03
N THR A 168 -7.72 21.32 -3.44
CA THR A 168 -6.53 21.77 -4.18
C THR A 168 -5.98 20.64 -5.05
N ARG A 169 -5.98 19.38 -4.56
CA ARG A 169 -5.62 18.21 -5.37
C ARG A 169 -6.50 18.08 -6.61
N GLN A 170 -7.81 18.21 -6.45
CA GLN A 170 -8.75 18.15 -7.58
C GLN A 170 -8.53 19.27 -8.59
N ASP A 171 -8.21 20.48 -8.12
CA ASP A 171 -7.95 21.61 -9.01
C ASP A 171 -6.63 21.45 -9.78
N ILE A 172 -5.58 20.94 -9.13
CA ILE A 172 -4.32 20.55 -9.79
C ILE A 172 -4.58 19.45 -10.83
N GLU A 173 -5.40 18.46 -10.49
CA GLU A 173 -5.73 17.34 -11.39
C GLU A 173 -6.49 17.83 -12.63
N LYS A 174 -7.42 18.79 -12.49
CA LYS A 174 -8.08 19.45 -13.63
C LYS A 174 -7.10 20.22 -14.53
N LEU A 175 -6.14 20.94 -13.93
CA LEU A 175 -5.12 21.67 -14.68
C LEU A 175 -4.17 20.72 -15.44
N ARG A 176 -3.88 19.57 -14.83
CA ARG A 176 -3.06 18.51 -15.41
C ARG A 176 -3.77 17.78 -16.55
N ASP A 177 -5.07 17.53 -16.41
CA ASP A 177 -5.93 16.89 -17.41
C ASP A 177 -6.36 17.85 -18.53
N THR A 178 -5.58 18.91 -18.77
CA THR A 178 -5.76 19.70 -19.99
C THR A 178 -5.71 18.78 -21.20
N TYR A 179 -6.69 18.96 -22.09
CA TYR A 179 -7.08 18.00 -23.13
C TYR A 179 -5.91 17.51 -24.00
N THR A 180 -4.89 18.36 -24.21
CA THR A 180 -3.70 18.07 -25.00
C THR A 180 -2.81 17.00 -24.35
N TYR A 181 -2.51 17.10 -23.06
CA TYR A 181 -1.60 16.17 -22.37
C TYR A 181 -2.24 14.81 -22.16
N ARG A 182 -3.53 14.82 -21.79
CA ARG A 182 -4.28 13.57 -21.58
C ARG A 182 -4.35 12.77 -22.87
N LEU A 183 -4.65 13.41 -24.01
CA LEU A 183 -4.73 12.72 -25.30
C LEU A 183 -3.37 12.17 -25.75
N ALA A 184 -2.27 12.90 -25.51
CA ALA A 184 -0.92 12.43 -25.81
C ALA A 184 -0.56 11.20 -24.97
N ALA A 185 -0.88 11.21 -23.68
CA ALA A 185 -0.65 10.09 -22.78
C ALA A 185 -1.47 8.83 -23.17
N ILE A 186 -2.75 9.01 -23.53
CA ILE A 186 -3.61 7.92 -24.03
C ILE A 186 -2.99 7.28 -25.28
N ARG A 187 -2.60 8.11 -26.26
CA ARG A 187 -2.01 7.62 -27.51
C ARG A 187 -0.70 6.88 -27.25
N GLY A 188 0.15 7.40 -26.36
CA GLY A 188 1.39 6.75 -25.95
C GLY A 188 1.14 5.39 -25.30
N ALA A 189 0.15 5.30 -24.41
CA ALA A 189 -0.22 4.04 -23.77
C ALA A 189 -0.74 3.03 -24.81
N VAL A 190 -1.66 3.43 -25.70
CA VAL A 190 -2.18 2.55 -26.76
C VAL A 190 -1.05 2.03 -27.64
N LEU A 191 -0.14 2.90 -28.09
CA LEU A 191 1.01 2.50 -28.91
C LEU A 191 1.90 1.47 -28.19
N TYR A 192 2.20 1.70 -26.91
CA TYR A 192 2.96 0.74 -26.12
C TYR A 192 2.28 -0.63 -26.04
N PHE A 193 0.98 -0.68 -25.71
CA PHE A 193 0.27 -1.96 -25.63
C PHE A 193 0.11 -2.63 -26.99
N SER A 194 -0.04 -1.87 -28.08
CA SER A 194 -0.02 -2.42 -29.44
C SER A 194 1.34 -3.07 -29.76
N LEU A 195 2.45 -2.43 -29.40
CA LEU A 195 3.80 -3.02 -29.58
C LEU A 195 4.00 -4.28 -28.72
N VAL A 196 3.58 -4.25 -27.46
CA VAL A 196 3.63 -5.44 -26.58
C VAL A 196 2.80 -6.59 -27.15
N GLN A 197 1.62 -6.32 -27.70
CA GLN A 197 0.81 -7.35 -28.37
C GLN A 197 1.49 -7.89 -29.63
N MET A 198 2.17 -7.03 -30.42
CA MET A 198 2.96 -7.46 -31.57
C MET A 198 4.13 -8.38 -31.18
N SER A 199 4.74 -8.19 -30.01
CA SER A 199 5.83 -9.04 -29.50
C SER A 199 5.42 -10.50 -29.30
N ILE A 200 4.11 -10.76 -29.14
CA ILE A 200 3.56 -12.13 -29.04
C ILE A 200 3.66 -12.84 -30.39
N ILE A 201 3.53 -12.08 -31.50
CA ILE A 201 3.56 -12.61 -32.87
C ILE A 201 4.99 -12.70 -33.38
N ASN A 202 5.85 -11.73 -33.03
CA ASN A 202 7.25 -11.71 -33.46
C ASN A 202 8.19 -11.40 -32.29
N SER A 203 9.02 -12.40 -31.92
CA SER A 203 10.00 -12.31 -30.85
C SER A 203 11.09 -11.24 -31.03
N MET A 204 11.26 -10.68 -32.25
CA MET A 204 12.22 -9.60 -32.50
C MET A 204 11.75 -8.21 -32.05
N VAL A 205 10.47 -8.03 -31.69
CA VAL A 205 9.87 -6.75 -31.24
C VAL A 205 9.74 -6.71 -29.71
N ARG A 206 10.55 -7.49 -28.99
CA ARG A 206 10.45 -7.66 -27.54
C ARG A 206 11.27 -6.65 -26.75
#